data_AF-A0A7W8VEH6-F1
#
_entry.id   AF-A0A7W8VEH6-F1
#
_cell.length_a   1.000
_cell.length_b   1.000
_cell.length_c   1.000
_cell.angle_alpha   90.00
_cell.angle_beta   90.00
_cell.angle_gamma   90.00
#
_symmetry.space_group_name_H-M   'P 1'
#
loop_
_entity.id
_entity.type
_entity.pdbx_description
1 polymer ?
#
loop_
_entity_poly.entity_id
_entity_poly.type
_entity_poly.pdbx_seq_one_letter_code
_entity_poly.pdbx_strand_id
1 'polypeptide(L)'
;MTIVDFLNARLDEDERAAHAASPGTGGPGRARADVAAKRRIVNEYVRAYREQMSAVAGASGTRGGTPGAPEAWGALHAWRKAVEHLAAAYAGHPDYDRSWAV
;
A
#
# COMPACT_ATOMS: atom_id res chain seq x y z
N MET A 1 3.88 -0.54 -14.47
CA MET A 1 4.09 -0.05 -13.09
C MET A 1 3.15 -0.80 -12.17
N THR A 2 3.55 -1.17 -10.94
CA THR A 2 2.62 -1.78 -9.97
C THR A 2 1.87 -0.72 -9.16
N ILE A 3 0.76 -1.09 -8.52
CA ILE A 3 0.03 -0.18 -7.61
C ILE A 3 0.91 0.31 -6.45
N VAL A 4 1.84 -0.53 -5.98
CA VAL A 4 2.79 -0.18 -4.91
C VAL A 4 3.82 0.82 -5.41
N ASP A 5 4.39 0.63 -6.60
CA ASP A 5 5.34 1.57 -7.20
C ASP A 5 4.67 2.95 -7.39
N PHE A 6 3.44 2.95 -7.92
CA PHE A 6 2.65 4.14 -8.11
C PHE A 6 2.38 4.87 -6.78
N LEU A 7 1.90 4.15 -5.77
CA LEU A 7 1.60 4.74 -4.46
C LEU A 7 2.86 5.27 -3.78
N ASN A 8 4.00 4.58 -3.88
CA ASN A 8 5.26 5.08 -3.34
C ASN A 8 5.67 6.40 -4.01
N ALA A 9 5.61 6.48 -5.35
CA ALA A 9 5.93 7.70 -6.08
C ALA A 9 5.02 8.88 -5.68
N ARG A 10 3.72 8.62 -5.53
CA ARG A 10 2.74 9.65 -5.12
C ARG A 10 2.90 10.06 -3.65
N LEU A 11 3.21 9.12 -2.76
CA LEU A 11 3.46 9.43 -1.36
C LEU A 11 4.80 10.18 -1.16
N ASP A 12 5.81 9.91 -1.99
CA ASP A 12 7.04 10.70 -2.00
C ASP A 12 6.76 12.17 -2.42
N GLU A 13 5.88 12.37 -3.38
CA GLU A 13 5.42 13.70 -3.83
C GLU A 13 4.62 14.43 -2.75
N ASP A 14 3.63 13.75 -2.16
CA ASP A 14 2.84 14.30 -1.05
C ASP A 14 3.71 14.64 0.17
N GLU A 15 4.72 13.83 0.46
CA GLU A 15 5.68 14.10 1.54
C GLU A 15 6.47 15.38 1.28
N ARG A 16 7.01 15.54 0.06
CA ARG A 16 7.71 16.77 -0.34
C ARG A 16 6.80 17.99 -0.21
N ALA A 17 5.56 17.89 -0.68
CA ALA A 17 4.56 18.96 -0.55
C ALA A 17 4.25 19.28 0.93
N ALA A 18 4.08 18.26 1.77
CA ALA A 18 3.85 18.41 3.20
C ALA A 18 5.05 19.03 3.94
N HIS A 19 6.27 18.82 3.46
CA HIS A 19 7.47 19.50 3.98
C HIS A 19 7.58 20.95 3.53
N ALA A 20 7.21 21.26 2.29
CA ALA A 20 7.25 22.61 1.73
C ALA A 20 6.12 23.52 2.22
N ALA A 21 5.03 22.95 2.76
CA ALA A 21 3.90 23.71 3.28
C ALA A 21 4.30 24.65 4.42
N SER A 22 3.78 25.89 4.39
CA SER A 22 4.07 26.90 5.41
C SER A 22 3.33 26.59 6.73
N PRO A 23 3.95 26.79 7.91
CA PRO A 23 3.32 26.52 9.21
C PRO A 23 2.01 27.27 9.48
N GLY A 24 1.77 28.39 8.80
CA GLY A 24 0.65 29.31 9.07
C GLY A 24 -0.75 28.83 8.67
N THR A 25 -0.89 27.70 7.97
CA THR A 25 -2.18 27.21 7.44
C THR A 25 -2.87 26.14 8.30
N GLY A 26 -2.41 25.90 9.54
CA GLY A 26 -2.98 24.85 10.38
C GLY A 26 -2.32 23.48 10.23
N GLY A 27 -1.13 23.45 9.63
CA GLY A 27 -0.07 22.54 10.09
C GLY A 27 0.47 21.55 9.05
N PRO A 28 1.72 21.74 8.61
CA PRO A 28 2.54 20.69 8.00
C PRO A 28 2.54 19.38 8.80
N GLY A 29 2.33 19.46 10.13
CA GLY A 29 2.24 18.30 11.02
C GLY A 29 1.13 17.32 10.66
N ARG A 30 -0.11 17.79 10.38
CA ARG A 30 -1.21 16.90 9.98
C ARG A 30 -0.92 16.25 8.64
N ALA A 31 -0.48 17.03 7.65
CA ALA A 31 -0.18 16.51 6.31
C ALA A 31 0.94 15.45 6.35
N ARG A 32 2.00 15.69 7.13
CA ARG A 32 3.08 14.71 7.35
C ARG A 32 2.56 13.45 8.06
N ALA A 33 1.70 13.60 9.06
CA ALA A 33 1.09 12.46 9.76
C ALA A 33 0.20 11.62 8.83
N ASP A 34 -0.59 12.26 7.96
CA ASP A 34 -1.41 11.57 6.95
C ASP A 34 -0.53 10.77 5.99
N VAL A 35 0.53 11.38 5.43
CA VAL A 35 1.45 10.69 4.52
C VAL A 35 2.14 9.51 5.22
N ALA A 36 2.60 9.71 6.46
CA ALA A 36 3.20 8.65 7.26
C ALA A 36 2.21 7.49 7.52
N ALA A 37 0.94 7.78 7.78
CA ALA A 37 -0.09 6.76 7.96
C ALA A 37 -0.34 5.97 6.67
N LYS A 38 -0.47 6.65 5.52
CA LYS A 38 -0.62 6.01 4.20
C LYS A 38 0.57 5.13 3.85
N ARG A 39 1.81 5.59 4.13
CA ARG A 39 3.02 4.78 3.95
C ARG A 39 3.00 3.49 4.77
N ARG A 40 2.53 3.54 6.03
CA ARG A 40 2.39 2.34 6.85
C ARG A 40 1.44 1.33 6.21
N ILE A 41 0.29 1.77 5.69
CA ILE A 41 -0.67 0.89 5.00
C ILE A 41 -0.02 0.20 3.80
N VAL A 42 0.72 0.95 2.97
CA VAL A 42 1.42 0.37 1.80
C VAL A 42 2.48 -0.65 2.25
N ASN A 43 3.25 -0.33 3.29
CA ASN A 43 4.26 -1.24 3.83
C ASN A 43 3.66 -2.53 4.41
N GLU A 44 2.52 -2.42 5.10
CA GLU A 44 1.79 -3.59 5.63
C GLU A 44 1.25 -4.48 4.53
N TYR A 45 0.73 -3.90 3.43
CA TYR A 45 0.37 -4.68 2.25
C TYR A 45 1.58 -5.41 1.64
N VAL A 46 2.71 -4.73 1.48
CA VAL A 46 3.94 -5.35 0.95
C VAL A 46 4.43 -6.47 1.86
N ARG A 47 4.37 -6.28 3.18
CA ARG A 47 4.72 -7.30 4.17
C ARG A 47 3.82 -8.53 4.04
N ALA A 48 2.50 -8.33 4.11
CA ALA A 48 1.52 -9.42 3.98
C ALA A 48 1.66 -10.17 2.66
N TYR A 49 1.90 -9.46 1.56
CA TYR A 49 2.13 -10.06 0.24
C TYR A 49 3.39 -10.95 0.24
N ARG A 50 4.51 -10.45 0.79
CA ARG A 50 5.78 -11.21 0.85
C ARG A 50 5.67 -12.44 1.74
N GLU A 51 5.04 -12.33 2.90
CA GLU A 51 4.80 -13.44 3.81
C GLU A 51 3.99 -14.55 3.11
N GLN A 52 2.92 -14.17 2.42
CA GLN A 52 2.08 -15.12 1.71
C GLN A 52 2.80 -15.79 0.53
N MET A 53 3.52 -15.02 -0.29
CA MET A 53 4.28 -15.58 -1.41
C MET A 53 5.41 -16.52 -0.93
N SER A 54 6.04 -16.20 0.21
CA SER A 54 7.05 -17.06 0.83
C SER A 54 6.45 -18.37 1.35
N ALA A 55 5.25 -18.31 1.95
CA ALA A 55 4.54 -19.50 2.40
C ALA A 55 4.15 -20.43 1.23
N VAL A 56 3.67 -19.87 0.11
CA VAL A 56 3.34 -20.64 -1.10
C VAL A 56 4.59 -21.28 -1.71
N ALA A 57 5.71 -20.55 -1.80
CA ALA A 57 6.97 -21.07 -2.29
C ALA A 57 7.54 -22.18 -1.39
N GLY A 58 7.47 -22.00 -0.06
CA GLY A 58 7.90 -22.99 0.92
C GLY A 58 7.06 -24.27 0.91
N ALA A 59 5.74 -24.15 0.76
CA ALA A 59 4.82 -25.29 0.69
C ALA A 59 5.03 -26.18 -0.56
N SER A 60 5.60 -25.63 -1.64
CA SER A 60 5.99 -26.44 -2.81
C SER A 60 7.23 -27.31 -2.55
N GLY A 61 8.01 -27.03 -1.51
CA GLY A 61 9.23 -27.77 -1.16
C GLY A 61 9.04 -28.88 -0.09
N THR A 62 7.98 -28.81 0.71
CA THR A 62 7.70 -29.77 1.80
C THR A 62 6.39 -30.52 1.55
N ARG A 63 6.47 -31.85 1.40
CA ARG A 63 5.29 -32.74 1.46
C ARG A 63 4.69 -32.66 2.87
N GLY A 64 3.76 -31.71 3.10
CA GLY A 64 3.01 -31.60 4.35
C GLY A 64 2.86 -30.18 4.93
N GLY A 65 3.27 -29.11 4.22
CA GLY A 65 2.98 -27.74 4.66
C GLY A 65 1.51 -27.38 4.46
N THR A 66 0.80 -27.04 5.53
CA THR A 66 -0.57 -26.51 5.45
C THR A 66 -0.56 -25.29 4.53
N PRO A 67 -1.37 -25.25 3.45
CA PRO A 67 -1.52 -24.04 2.64
C PRO A 67 -1.88 -22.87 3.55
N GLY A 68 -1.32 -21.69 3.29
CA GLY A 68 -1.52 -20.50 4.13
C GLY A 68 -2.96 -20.38 4.60
N ALA A 69 -3.16 -20.28 5.92
CA ALA A 69 -4.47 -20.38 6.55
C ALA A 69 -5.48 -19.47 5.83
N PRO A 70 -6.76 -19.88 5.65
CA PRO A 70 -7.78 -19.08 4.96
C PRO A 70 -7.85 -17.62 5.44
N GLU A 71 -7.56 -17.39 6.72
CA GLU A 71 -7.47 -16.08 7.35
C GLU A 71 -6.36 -15.18 6.75
N ALA A 72 -5.22 -15.76 6.36
CA ALA A 72 -4.10 -15.03 5.76
C ALA A 72 -4.45 -14.51 4.35
N TRP A 73 -5.16 -15.32 3.55
CA TRP A 73 -5.68 -14.88 2.25
C TRP A 73 -6.72 -13.76 2.42
N GLY A 74 -7.61 -13.88 3.40
CA GLY A 74 -8.58 -12.84 3.74
C GLY A 74 -7.92 -11.51 4.13
N ALA A 75 -6.89 -11.57 4.99
CA ALA A 75 -6.11 -10.40 5.38
C ALA A 75 -5.39 -9.75 4.18
N LEU A 76 -4.76 -10.54 3.31
CA LEU A 76 -4.11 -10.02 2.11
C LEU A 76 -5.11 -9.34 1.16
N HIS A 77 -6.32 -9.90 1.00
CA HIS A 77 -7.39 -9.27 0.24
C HIS A 77 -7.83 -7.94 0.86
N ALA A 78 -7.97 -7.87 2.18
CA ALA A 78 -8.31 -6.61 2.87
C ALA A 78 -7.24 -5.54 2.67
N TRP A 79 -5.96 -5.91 2.80
CA TRP A 79 -4.85 -5.01 2.49
C TRP A 79 -4.83 -4.57 1.03
N ARG A 80 -5.15 -5.49 0.10
CA ARG A 80 -5.27 -5.16 -1.32
C ARG A 80 -6.37 -4.12 -1.56
N LYS A 81 -7.55 -4.27 -0.97
CA LYS A 81 -8.62 -3.25 -1.05
C LYS A 81 -8.17 -1.92 -0.48
N ALA A 82 -7.46 -1.92 0.65
CA ALA A 82 -6.96 -0.69 1.28
C ALA A 82 -6.02 0.08 0.34
N VAL A 83 -5.07 -0.59 -0.34
CA VAL A 83 -4.18 0.10 -1.29
C VAL A 83 -4.91 0.57 -2.55
N GLU A 84 -5.94 -0.14 -3.01
CA GLU A 84 -6.79 0.34 -4.12
C GLU A 84 -7.57 1.61 -3.74
N HIS A 85 -8.14 1.68 -2.53
CA HIS A 85 -8.77 2.90 -2.02
C HIS A 85 -7.77 4.06 -1.90
N LEU A 86 -6.52 3.79 -1.50
CA LEU A 86 -5.48 4.82 -1.50
C LEU A 86 -5.16 5.31 -2.92
N ALA A 87 -5.08 4.39 -3.89
CA ALA A 87 -4.78 4.73 -5.27
C ALA A 87 -5.90 5.58 -5.90
N ALA A 88 -7.16 5.35 -5.52
CA ALA A 88 -8.31 6.10 -6.00
C ALA A 88 -8.21 7.61 -5.72
N ALA A 89 -7.50 8.03 -4.68
CA ALA A 89 -7.22 9.46 -4.42
C ALA A 89 -6.44 10.14 -5.56
N TYR A 90 -5.75 9.36 -6.39
CA TYR A 90 -4.94 9.83 -7.51
C TYR A 90 -5.53 9.41 -8.86
N ALA A 91 -6.84 9.12 -8.95
CA ALA A 91 -7.48 8.65 -10.18
C ALA A 91 -7.37 9.61 -11.37
N GLY A 92 -7.11 10.90 -11.11
CA GLY A 92 -6.85 11.91 -12.15
C GLY A 92 -5.39 11.96 -12.65
N HIS A 93 -4.49 11.17 -12.07
CA HIS A 93 -3.07 11.17 -12.45
C HIS A 93 -2.86 10.40 -13.77
N PRO A 94 -2.03 10.87 -14.72
CA PRO A 94 -1.81 10.20 -16.02
C PRO A 94 -1.30 8.76 -15.88
N ASP A 95 -0.45 8.49 -14.89
CA ASP A 95 0.07 7.15 -14.62
C ASP A 95 -0.86 6.24 -13.80
N TYR A 96 -2.07 6.72 -13.46
CA TYR A 96 -3.04 5.90 -12.75
C TYR A 96 -3.58 4.80 -13.67
N ASP A 97 -3.48 3.54 -13.25
CA ASP A 97 -4.06 2.42 -13.97
C ASP A 97 -5.52 2.20 -13.54
N ARG A 98 -6.43 2.24 -14.52
CA ARG A 98 -7.88 2.07 -14.28
C ARG A 98 -8.25 0.69 -13.73
N SER A 99 -7.39 -0.32 -13.87
CA SER A 99 -7.60 -1.63 -13.25
C SER A 99 -7.55 -1.59 -11.72
N TRP A 100 -7.04 -0.51 -11.11
CA TRP A 100 -7.04 -0.31 -9.66
C TRP A 100 -8.31 0.38 -9.14
N ALA A 101 -9.23 0.76 -10.03
CA ALA A 101 -10.49 1.40 -9.63
C ALA A 101 -11.35 0.45 -8.79
N VAL A 102 -11.97 1.02 -7.76
CA VAL A 102 -12.82 0.32 -6.77
C VAL A 102 -14.25 0.80 -6.83
#